data_AF-A0A0P9HB29-F1
#
_entry.id   AF-A0A0P9HB29-F1
#
_cell.length_a   1.000
_cell.length_b   1.000
_cell.length_c   1.000
_cell.angle_alpha   90.00
_cell.angle_beta   90.00
_cell.angle_gamma   90.00
#
_symmetry.space_group_name_H-M   'P 1'
#
loop_
_entity.id
_entity.type
_entity.pdbx_description
1 polymer ?
#
loop_
_entity_poly.entity_id
_entity_poly.type
_entity_poly.pdbx_seq_one_letter_code
_entity_poly.pdbx_strand_id
1 'polypeptide(L)'
;MPLLLEPGSKFVMIGDSITDCERARPVGEGLFGALGKGYASLADSLLQATSPEARIRVVNMGTSGNTVRDLRARWQTDVLDPQPDWPPITIGINDL
;
A
#
# COMPACT_ATOMS: atom_id res chain seq x y z
N MET A 1 18.69 3.78 14.92
CA MET A 1 18.66 4.81 13.86
C MET A 1 17.28 5.45 13.89
N PRO A 2 17.16 6.77 13.73
CA PRO A 2 15.84 7.40 13.62
C PRO A 2 15.14 6.94 12.33
N LEU A 3 13.82 6.80 12.39
CA LEU A 3 12.99 6.51 11.22
C LEU A 3 13.07 7.71 10.26
N LEU A 4 13.31 7.47 8.96
CA LEU A 4 13.35 8.52 7.94
C LEU A 4 11.95 9.03 7.53
N LEU A 5 10.89 8.39 8.03
CA LEU A 5 9.52 8.71 7.70
C LEU A 5 8.97 9.75 8.67
N GLU A 6 8.31 10.77 8.12
CA GLU A 6 7.66 11.79 8.94
C GLU A 6 6.51 11.17 9.74
N PRO A 7 6.38 11.45 11.06
CA PRO A 7 5.26 10.99 11.84
C PRO A 7 3.92 11.41 11.24
N GLY A 8 2.96 10.49 11.18
CA GLY A 8 1.65 10.70 10.59
C GLY A 8 1.58 10.51 9.09
N SER A 9 2.69 10.15 8.42
CA SER A 9 2.70 9.91 6.98
C SER A 9 1.73 8.79 6.55
N LYS A 10 1.16 8.93 5.36
CA LYS A 10 0.32 7.95 4.68
C LYS A 10 1.05 7.31 3.50
N PHE A 11 1.14 5.98 3.57
CA PHE A 11 1.70 5.12 2.56
C PHE A 11 0.58 4.46 1.76
N VAL A 12 0.45 4.82 0.49
CA VAL A 12 -0.48 4.16 -0.43
C VAL A 12 0.30 3.22 -1.33
N MET A 13 0.34 1.95 -0.94
CA MET A 13 1.04 0.90 -1.67
C MET A 13 0.16 0.45 -2.84
N ILE A 14 0.69 0.51 -4.06
CA ILE A 14 -0.05 0.16 -5.28
C ILE A 14 0.75 -0.78 -6.17
N GLY A 15 0.07 -1.72 -6.81
CA GLY A 15 0.70 -2.74 -7.63
C GLY A 15 -0.25 -3.80 -8.12
N ASP A 16 0.34 -4.93 -8.49
CA ASP A 16 -0.36 -6.12 -8.97
C ASP A 16 -0.73 -7.11 -7.83
N SER A 17 -0.75 -8.41 -8.12
CA SER A 17 -1.07 -9.48 -7.17
C SER A 17 -0.08 -9.57 -6.02
N ILE A 18 1.19 -9.20 -6.24
CA ILE A 18 2.24 -9.19 -5.22
C ILE A 18 1.92 -8.15 -4.14
N THR A 19 1.31 -7.04 -4.53
CA THR A 19 0.81 -6.02 -3.59
C THR A 19 -0.56 -6.38 -3.05
N ASP A 20 -1.49 -6.88 -3.88
CA ASP A 20 -2.87 -7.19 -3.51
C ASP A 20 -2.97 -8.15 -2.32
N CYS A 21 -2.44 -9.36 -2.44
CA CYS A 21 -2.46 -10.41 -1.43
C CYS A 21 -3.79 -10.53 -0.63
N GLU A 22 -4.94 -10.46 -1.30
CA GLU A 22 -6.28 -10.56 -0.69
C GLU A 22 -6.65 -9.37 0.22
N ARG A 23 -6.13 -8.17 -0.08
CA ARG A 23 -6.52 -6.95 0.64
C ARG A 23 -8.03 -6.69 0.56
N ALA A 24 -8.57 -5.98 1.55
CA ALA A 24 -9.96 -5.56 1.55
C ALA A 24 -10.26 -4.59 0.40
N ARG A 25 -11.48 -4.67 -0.16
CA ARG A 25 -11.97 -3.78 -1.23
C ARG A 25 -13.08 -2.86 -0.69
N PRO A 26 -13.24 -1.62 -1.19
CA PRO A 26 -12.48 -0.96 -2.25
C PRO A 26 -11.14 -0.39 -1.81
N VAL A 27 -10.90 -0.23 -0.50
CA VAL A 27 -9.66 0.29 0.09
C VAL A 27 -9.13 -0.76 1.08
N GLY A 28 -7.86 -1.15 0.92
CA GLY A 28 -7.19 -2.07 1.84
C GLY A 28 -6.57 -1.31 3.00
N GLU A 29 -7.37 -0.85 3.96
CA GLU A 29 -6.88 -0.17 5.17
C GLU A 29 -7.69 -0.64 6.39
N GLY A 30 -7.03 -0.72 7.54
CA GLY A 30 -7.67 -1.00 8.82
C GLY A 30 -7.29 -2.35 9.41
N LEU A 31 -8.13 -2.83 10.32
CA LEU A 31 -7.86 -4.00 11.15
C LEU A 31 -8.24 -5.32 10.46
N PHE A 32 -7.94 -6.43 11.15
CA PHE A 32 -8.43 -7.78 10.80
C PHE A 32 -8.01 -8.27 9.40
N GLY A 33 -6.78 -7.92 8.98
CA GLY A 33 -6.23 -8.38 7.71
C GLY A 33 -6.66 -7.57 6.49
N ALA A 34 -7.17 -6.34 6.67
CA ALA A 34 -7.59 -5.47 5.56
C ALA A 34 -6.46 -5.16 4.56
N LEU A 35 -5.19 -5.22 4.98
CA LEU A 35 -4.02 -5.05 4.12
C LEU A 35 -3.65 -6.29 3.30
N GLY A 36 -4.34 -7.41 3.50
CA GLY A 36 -4.01 -8.69 2.88
C GLY A 36 -2.93 -9.47 3.65
N LYS A 37 -2.46 -10.55 3.04
CA LYS A 37 -1.55 -11.55 3.65
C LYS A 37 -0.13 -11.46 3.10
N GLY A 38 0.26 -10.30 2.58
CA GLY A 38 1.51 -10.08 1.85
C GLY A 38 2.45 -9.06 2.50
N TYR A 39 3.37 -8.53 1.70
CA TYR A 39 4.38 -7.61 2.21
C TYR A 39 3.80 -6.27 2.71
N ALA A 40 2.64 -5.84 2.22
CA ALA A 40 1.96 -4.64 2.72
C ALA A 40 1.56 -4.78 4.20
N SER A 41 1.00 -5.94 4.60
CA SER A 41 0.64 -6.18 6.01
C SER A 41 1.85 -6.45 6.88
N LEU A 42 2.91 -7.05 6.34
CA LEU A 42 4.18 -7.18 7.04
C LEU A 42 4.80 -5.80 7.31
N ALA A 43 4.83 -4.91 6.31
CA ALA A 43 5.36 -3.55 6.46
C ALA A 43 4.61 -2.77 7.55
N ASP A 44 3.28 -2.81 7.54
CA ASP A 44 2.43 -2.21 8.58
C ASP A 44 2.73 -2.80 9.96
N SER A 45 2.81 -4.13 10.07
CA SER A 45 3.11 -4.82 11.34
C SER A 45 4.48 -4.44 11.89
N LEU A 46 5.51 -4.34 11.03
CA LEU A 46 6.86 -3.93 11.39
C LEU A 46 6.88 -2.48 11.88
N LEU A 47 6.19 -1.57 11.21
CA LEU A 47 6.09 -0.17 11.61
C LEU A 47 5.39 -0.03 12.97
N GLN A 48 4.29 -0.75 13.18
CA GLN A 48 3.57 -0.74 14.45
C GLN A 48 4.40 -1.37 15.59
N ALA A 49 5.18 -2.41 15.31
CA ALA A 49 6.00 -3.09 16.33
C ALA A 49 7.25 -2.28 16.72
N THR A 50 7.85 -1.54 15.77
CA THR A 50 9.16 -0.91 15.96
C THR A 50 9.13 0.61 16.08
N SER A 51 8.06 1.26 15.62
CA SER A 51 7.90 2.73 15.66
C SER A 51 6.43 3.15 15.81
N PRO A 52 5.69 2.64 16.82
CA PRO A 52 4.26 2.96 16.99
C PRO A 52 3.98 4.45 17.18
N GLU A 53 4.93 5.20 17.76
CA GLU A 53 4.84 6.64 17.96
C GLU A 53 4.82 7.45 16.65
N ALA A 54 5.35 6.87 15.56
CA ALA A 54 5.35 7.51 14.26
C ALA A 54 3.95 7.52 13.61
N ARG A 55 3.00 6.67 14.06
CA ARG A 55 1.61 6.66 13.58
C ARG A 55 1.48 6.63 12.04
N ILE A 56 2.35 5.86 11.39
CA ILE A 56 2.32 5.70 9.93
C ILE A 56 1.05 4.95 9.53
N ARG A 57 0.35 5.46 8.52
CA ARG A 57 -0.86 4.82 7.96
C ARG A 57 -0.49 4.09 6.69
N VAL A 58 -0.74 2.78 6.64
CA VAL A 58 -0.53 1.96 5.44
C VAL A 58 -1.89 1.68 4.79
N VAL A 59 -1.97 1.89 3.47
CA VAL A 59 -3.12 1.60 2.62
C VAL A 59 -2.64 0.72 1.48
N ASN A 60 -3.34 -0.39 1.25
CA ASN A 60 -3.07 -1.31 0.15
C ASN A 60 -4.11 -1.14 -0.97
N MET A 61 -3.64 -0.67 -2.12
CA MET A 61 -4.40 -0.49 -3.36
C MET A 61 -3.93 -1.45 -4.48
N GLY A 62 -3.28 -2.56 -4.11
CA GLY A 62 -2.90 -3.63 -5.03
C GLY A 62 -4.10 -4.27 -5.72
N THR A 63 -3.92 -4.66 -6.99
CA THR A 63 -4.93 -5.38 -7.77
C THR A 63 -4.30 -6.45 -8.64
N SER A 64 -4.64 -7.71 -8.34
CA SER A 64 -4.16 -8.88 -9.07
C SER A 64 -4.34 -8.75 -10.59
N GLY A 65 -3.30 -9.16 -11.34
CA GLY A 65 -3.28 -9.13 -12.80
C GLY A 65 -3.10 -7.75 -13.42
N ASN A 66 -2.96 -6.67 -12.64
CA ASN A 66 -2.69 -5.35 -13.20
C ASN A 66 -1.33 -5.25 -13.88
N THR A 67 -1.32 -4.48 -14.96
CA THR A 67 -0.17 -3.93 -15.68
C THR A 67 0.01 -2.44 -15.35
N VAL A 68 1.07 -1.80 -15.83
CA VAL A 68 1.26 -0.35 -15.69
C VAL A 68 0.13 0.45 -16.36
N ARG A 69 -0.50 -0.08 -17.42
CA ARG A 69 -1.64 0.55 -18.10
C ARG A 69 -2.87 0.60 -17.21
N ASP A 70 -3.12 -0.46 -16.44
CA ASP A 70 -4.24 -0.53 -15.50
C ASP A 70 -4.03 0.45 -14.34
N LEU A 71 -2.80 0.54 -13.82
CA LEU A 71 -2.44 1.55 -12.81
C LEU A 71 -2.71 2.97 -13.32
N ARG A 72 -2.31 3.27 -14.57
CA ARG A 72 -2.59 4.58 -15.19
C ARG A 72 -4.09 4.88 -15.24
N ALA A 73 -4.93 3.89 -15.54
CA ALA A 73 -6.38 4.08 -15.65
C ALA A 73 -7.06 4.41 -14.31
N ARG A 74 -6.48 3.95 -13.19
CA ARG A 74 -7.03 4.15 -11.82
C ARG A 74 -6.16 5.05 -10.93
N TRP A 75 -5.15 5.72 -11.50
CA TRP A 75 -4.17 6.49 -10.72
C TRP A 75 -4.81 7.61 -9.90
N GLN A 76 -5.81 8.28 -10.47
CA GLN A 76 -6.52 9.36 -9.79
C GLN A 76 -7.22 8.84 -8.52
N THR A 77 -8.05 7.81 -8.66
CA THR A 77 -8.87 7.28 -7.55
C THR A 77 -8.05 6.53 -6.52
N ASP A 78 -7.03 5.81 -6.95
CA ASP A 78 -6.34 4.85 -6.09
C ASP A 78 -5.04 5.40 -5.50
N VAL A 79 -4.51 6.50 -6.04
CA VAL A 79 -3.28 7.14 -5.53
C VAL A 79 -3.48 8.61 -5.22
N LEU A 80 -4.02 9.43 -6.12
CA LEU A 80 -4.08 10.87 -5.88
C LEU A 80 -5.18 11.28 -4.89
N ASP A 81 -6.39 10.78 -5.04
CA ASP A 81 -7.53 11.10 -4.16
C ASP A 81 -7.28 10.70 -2.69
N PRO A 82 -6.61 9.56 -2.39
CA PRO A 82 -6.20 9.22 -1.04
C PRO A 82 -5.17 10.18 -0.41
N GLN A 83 -4.53 11.06 -1.18
CA GLN A 83 -3.49 11.99 -0.71
C GLN A 83 -2.37 11.29 0.10
N PRO A 84 -1.53 10.47 -0.56
CA PRO A 84 -0.37 9.84 0.05
C PRO A 84 0.76 10.84 0.21
N ASP A 85 1.53 10.66 1.27
CA ASP A 85 2.87 11.24 1.38
C ASP A 85 3.88 10.37 0.61
N TRP A 86 3.64 9.06 0.58
CA TRP A 86 4.48 8.08 -0.10
C TRP A 86 3.63 7.07 -0.90
N PRO A 87 3.86 6.93 -2.21
CA PRO A 87 3.21 5.90 -3.02
C PRO A 87 4.20 4.83 -3.51
N PRO A 88 4.62 3.85 -2.70
CA PRO A 88 5.45 2.74 -3.19
C PRO A 88 4.74 1.96 -4.30
N ILE A 89 5.42 1.76 -5.43
CA ILE A 89 4.87 1.08 -6.62
C ILE A 89 5.60 -0.24 -6.83
N THR A 90 4.86 -1.33 -6.96
CA THR A 90 5.39 -2.65 -7.38
C THR A 90 4.55 -3.17 -8.53
N ILE A 91 5.06 -3.01 -9.75
CA ILE A 91 4.37 -3.35 -11.00
C ILE A 91 5.39 -3.77 -12.05
N GLY A 92 4.93 -4.49 -13.07
CA GLY A 92 5.75 -4.86 -14.23
C GLY A 92 5.72 -6.35 -14.56
N ILE A 93 5.35 -7.23 -13.62
CA ILE A 93 5.41 -8.68 -13.86
C ILE A 93 4.39 -9.15 -14.90
N ASN A 94 3.22 -8.50 -14.95
CA ASN A 94 2.17 -8.79 -15.93
C ASN A 94 2.33 -7.98 -17.22
N ASP A 95 3.28 -7.05 -17.28
CA ASP A 95 3.55 -6.23 -18.47
C ASP A 95 4.43 -6.96 -19.49
N LEU A 96 5.16 -8.00 -19.06
CA LEU A 96 6.10 -8.80 -19.84
C LEU A 96 5.41 -9.78 -20.81
#